data_AF-A0A841R3W0-F1
#
_entry.id   AF-A0A841R3W0-F1
#
_cell.length_a   1.000
_cell.length_b   1.000
_cell.length_c   1.000
_cell.angle_alpha   90.00
_cell.angle_beta   90.00
_cell.angle_gamma   90.00
#
_symmetry.space_group_name_H-M   'P 1'
#
loop_
_entity.id
_entity.type
_entity.pdbx_description
1 polymer ?
#
loop_
_entity_poly.entity_id
_entity_poly.type
_entity_poly.pdbx_seq_one_letter_code
_entity_poly.pdbx_strand_id
1 'polypeptide(L)'
;MALNIVEKIDGNVKIQNVLISLSDKTGLEKFVKSLLEINQDVTFYSTGGTYKAIEELIGTKNLVAVSEYTGQPEMQGGLVKTLDFKIYMGLLGETYNEGHRNDLDRIGGIDFDLVAVNLYPFSKTVSQDGVTVEMGRTNIDIGGPCMLRASAKNFLRVLSLCNPADYDAVISELKANEGYISLETRFAMAEKTFAHTAEYDRNIFEFFKKSSAAEMKKCYREEK
;
A
#
# COMPACT_ATOMS: atom_id res chain seq x y z
N MET A 1 -8.83 15.23 -21.53
CA MET A 1 -8.62 13.77 -21.64
C MET A 1 -9.98 13.10 -21.54
N ALA A 2 -10.30 12.16 -22.42
CA ALA A 2 -11.49 11.33 -22.24
C ALA A 2 -11.31 10.49 -20.97
N LEU A 3 -12.36 10.38 -20.16
CA LEU A 3 -12.36 9.44 -19.04
C LEU A 3 -12.35 8.03 -19.62
N ASN A 4 -11.45 7.18 -19.12
CA ASN A 4 -11.48 5.77 -19.45
C ASN A 4 -12.57 5.10 -18.61
N ILE A 5 -13.66 4.66 -19.25
CA ILE A 5 -14.77 3.96 -18.59
C ILE A 5 -14.61 2.47 -18.89
N VAL A 6 -14.52 1.66 -17.83
CA VAL A 6 -14.27 0.24 -17.95
C VAL A 6 -15.59 -0.52 -18.04
N GLU A 7 -15.78 -1.27 -19.12
CA GLU A 7 -16.99 -2.09 -19.35
C GLU A 7 -16.71 -3.61 -19.25
N LYS A 8 -15.43 -4.01 -19.29
CA LYS A 8 -15.00 -5.41 -19.25
C LYS A 8 -13.95 -5.61 -18.15
N ILE A 9 -14.20 -6.59 -17.28
CA ILE A 9 -13.37 -6.90 -16.11
C ILE A 9 -13.34 -8.41 -15.85
N ASP A 10 -12.40 -8.83 -15.01
CA ASP A 10 -12.40 -10.14 -14.37
C ASP A 10 -13.18 -10.05 -13.06
N GLY A 11 -14.28 -10.81 -12.92
CA GLY A 11 -15.04 -10.84 -11.67
C GLY A 11 -14.19 -11.35 -10.50
N ASN A 12 -13.48 -12.46 -10.73
CA ASN A 12 -12.58 -13.06 -9.76
C ASN A 12 -11.11 -12.84 -10.19
N VAL A 13 -10.26 -12.44 -9.24
CA VAL A 13 -8.82 -12.22 -9.49
C VAL A 13 -8.02 -13.18 -8.63
N LYS A 14 -7.09 -13.92 -9.25
CA LYS A 14 -6.16 -14.78 -8.52
C LYS A 14 -5.08 -13.94 -7.85
N ILE A 15 -4.81 -14.18 -6.57
CA ILE A 15 -3.74 -13.48 -5.87
C ILE A 15 -2.40 -14.15 -6.20
N GLN A 16 -1.53 -13.42 -6.89
CA GLN A 16 -0.16 -13.85 -7.21
C GLN A 16 0.87 -12.81 -6.78
N ASN A 17 0.68 -11.53 -7.11
CA ASN A 17 1.63 -10.47 -6.81
C ASN A 17 1.12 -9.57 -5.69
N VAL A 18 1.79 -9.60 -4.53
CA VAL A 18 1.36 -8.95 -3.30
C VAL A 18 2.34 -7.83 -2.93
N LEU A 19 1.90 -6.57 -2.96
CA LEU A 19 2.67 -5.44 -2.45
C LEU A 19 2.33 -5.19 -0.98
N ILE A 20 3.31 -5.28 -0.09
CA ILE A 20 3.09 -5.22 1.36
C ILE A 20 4.04 -4.28 2.07
N SER A 21 3.49 -3.33 2.84
CA SER A 21 4.26 -2.35 3.63
C SER A 21 3.50 -1.99 4.90
N LEU A 22 3.97 -2.48 6.05
CA LEU A 22 3.23 -2.47 7.30
C LEU A 22 3.99 -1.77 8.43
N SER A 23 3.34 -0.78 9.01
CA SER A 23 3.73 -0.17 10.28
C SER A 23 3.39 -1.10 11.46
N ASP A 24 2.14 -1.54 11.53
CA ASP A 24 1.64 -2.57 12.44
C ASP A 24 1.72 -3.96 11.78
N LYS A 25 2.51 -4.86 12.37
CA LYS A 25 2.74 -6.21 11.83
C LYS A 25 1.84 -7.27 12.48
N THR A 26 0.82 -6.86 13.21
CA THR A 26 -0.20 -7.76 13.76
C THR A 26 -0.76 -8.65 12.65
N GLY A 27 -0.77 -9.97 12.90
CA GLY A 27 -1.28 -10.96 11.96
C GLY A 27 -0.41 -11.25 10.73
N LEU A 28 0.76 -10.59 10.57
CA LEU A 28 1.61 -10.73 9.38
C LEU A 28 2.01 -12.20 9.12
N GLU A 29 2.44 -12.92 10.15
CA GLU A 29 2.87 -14.32 10.00
C GLU A 29 1.75 -15.20 9.44
N LYS A 30 0.56 -15.13 10.05
CA LYS A 30 -0.60 -15.90 9.61
C LYS A 30 -0.96 -15.52 8.17
N PHE A 31 -0.95 -14.23 7.85
CA PHE A 31 -1.30 -13.73 6.52
C PHE A 31 -0.36 -14.25 5.44
N VAL A 32 0.95 -14.06 5.60
CA VAL A 32 1.97 -14.48 4.62
C VAL A 32 1.96 -16.00 4.43
N LYS A 33 1.96 -16.77 5.53
CA LYS A 33 1.99 -18.25 5.45
C LYS A 33 0.71 -18.81 4.82
N SER A 34 -0.45 -18.22 5.12
CA SER A 34 -1.71 -18.66 4.52
C SER A 34 -1.76 -18.38 3.01
N LEU A 35 -1.26 -17.23 2.56
CA LEU A 35 -1.22 -16.92 1.13
C LEU A 35 -0.35 -17.91 0.35
N LEU A 36 0.81 -18.31 0.89
CA LEU A 36 1.66 -19.34 0.28
C LEU A 36 1.03 -20.74 0.32
N GLU A 37 0.31 -21.07 1.39
CA GLU A 37 -0.42 -22.34 1.48
C GLU A 37 -1.51 -22.44 0.40
N ILE A 38 -2.22 -21.33 0.16
CA ILE A 38 -3.28 -21.24 -0.87
C ILE A 38 -2.68 -21.24 -2.27
N ASN A 39 -1.58 -20.51 -2.48
CA ASN A 39 -0.93 -20.39 -3.77
C ASN A 39 0.60 -20.27 -3.59
N GLN A 40 1.31 -21.36 -3.91
CA GLN A 40 2.77 -21.44 -3.76
C GLN A 40 3.54 -20.51 -4.69
N ASP A 41 2.89 -20.00 -5.74
CA ASP A 41 3.47 -19.08 -6.72
C ASP A 41 3.31 -17.60 -6.32
N VAL A 42 2.73 -17.32 -5.14
CA VAL A 42 2.62 -15.94 -4.65
C VAL A 42 4.00 -15.32 -4.47
N THR A 43 4.18 -14.11 -4.98
CA THR A 43 5.37 -13.29 -4.81
C THR A 43 5.03 -12.04 -4.00
N PHE A 44 5.76 -11.83 -2.91
CA PHE A 44 5.65 -10.65 -2.07
C PHE A 44 6.66 -9.60 -2.51
N TYR A 45 6.20 -8.36 -2.64
CA TYR A 45 7.01 -7.18 -2.89
C TYR A 45 6.98 -6.32 -1.64
N SER A 46 8.13 -6.08 -1.01
CA SER A 46 8.18 -5.34 0.25
C SER A 46 9.44 -4.50 0.40
N THR A 47 9.46 -3.66 1.44
CA THR A 47 10.55 -2.75 1.75
C THR A 47 10.76 -2.60 3.25
N GLY A 48 11.94 -2.13 3.65
CA GLY A 48 12.27 -1.77 5.03
C GLY A 48 12.02 -2.89 6.05
N GLY A 49 11.41 -2.53 7.17
CA GLY A 49 11.15 -3.47 8.27
C GLY A 49 10.10 -4.53 7.95
N THR A 50 9.25 -4.32 6.94
CA THR A 50 8.28 -5.34 6.51
C THR A 50 8.96 -6.41 5.68
N TYR A 51 9.87 -6.04 4.78
CA TYR A 51 10.69 -7.00 4.02
C TYR A 51 11.44 -7.94 4.98
N LYS A 52 12.17 -7.38 5.96
CA LYS A 52 12.93 -8.18 6.93
C LYS A 52 12.05 -9.14 7.73
N ALA A 53 10.88 -8.67 8.17
CA ALA A 53 9.94 -9.51 8.90
C ALA A 53 9.40 -10.66 8.04
N ILE A 54 9.16 -10.44 6.75
CA ILE A 54 8.72 -11.51 5.84
C ILE A 54 9.87 -12.48 5.54
N GLU A 55 11.08 -11.96 5.31
CA GLU A 55 12.28 -12.77 5.09
C GLU A 55 12.55 -13.73 6.25
N GLU A 56 12.41 -13.25 7.50
CA GLU A 56 12.53 -14.09 8.70
C GLU A 56 11.47 -15.21 8.77
N LEU A 57 10.29 -15.00 8.18
CA LEU A 57 9.18 -15.96 8.23
C LEU A 57 9.24 -17.04 7.14
N ILE A 58 9.67 -16.67 5.93
CA ILE A 58 9.56 -17.53 4.72
C ILE A 58 10.83 -17.56 3.84
N GLY A 59 11.88 -16.82 4.20
CA GLY A 59 13.07 -16.65 3.37
C GLY A 59 12.83 -15.75 2.15
N THR A 60 13.69 -15.88 1.13
CA THR A 60 13.73 -14.97 -0.02
C THR A 60 13.12 -15.53 -1.30
N LYS A 61 12.77 -16.82 -1.36
CA LYS A 61 12.28 -17.48 -2.60
C LYS A 61 11.07 -16.77 -3.22
N ASN A 62 10.14 -16.33 -2.38
CA ASN A 62 8.88 -15.70 -2.77
C ASN A 62 8.85 -14.21 -2.36
N LEU A 63 10.00 -13.58 -2.13
CA LEU A 63 10.09 -12.21 -1.61
C LEU A 63 11.06 -11.39 -2.45
N VAL A 64 10.57 -10.29 -3.00
CA VAL A 64 11.31 -9.34 -3.83
C VAL A 64 11.38 -7.99 -3.13
N ALA A 65 12.56 -7.39 -3.08
CA ALA A 65 12.72 -6.05 -2.55
C ALA A 65 12.13 -5.03 -3.53
N VAL A 66 11.37 -4.05 -3.04
CA VAL A 66 10.81 -2.98 -3.91
C VAL A 66 11.91 -2.23 -4.67
N SER A 67 13.07 -2.00 -4.05
CA SER A 67 14.22 -1.38 -4.72
C SER A 67 14.79 -2.24 -5.85
N GLU A 68 14.72 -3.56 -5.72
CA GLU A 68 15.11 -4.49 -6.79
C GLU A 68 14.09 -4.45 -7.93
N TYR A 69 12.79 -4.49 -7.60
CA TYR A 69 11.72 -4.42 -8.60
C TYR A 69 11.75 -3.13 -9.42
N THR A 70 11.92 -1.99 -8.74
CA THR A 70 11.93 -0.65 -9.37
C THR A 70 13.28 -0.29 -9.97
N GLY A 71 14.38 -0.85 -9.46
CA GLY A 71 15.74 -0.42 -9.78
C GLY A 71 16.12 0.92 -9.14
N GLN A 72 15.26 1.52 -8.30
CA GLN A 72 15.51 2.80 -7.65
C GLN A 72 16.08 2.60 -6.24
N PRO A 73 17.26 3.17 -5.92
CA PRO A 73 17.75 3.18 -4.55
C PRO A 73 16.90 4.12 -3.68
N GLU A 74 16.72 3.74 -2.42
CA GLU A 74 15.97 4.54 -1.45
C GLU A 74 16.64 5.89 -1.18
N MET A 75 15.86 6.98 -1.23
CA MET A 75 16.31 8.29 -0.78
C MET A 75 16.61 8.29 0.73
N GLN A 76 17.69 8.96 1.15
CA GLN A 76 18.05 9.07 2.57
C GLN A 76 16.86 9.52 3.42
N GLY A 77 16.67 8.87 4.57
CA GLY A 77 15.52 9.09 5.44
C GLY A 77 14.25 8.36 4.99
N GLY A 78 14.31 7.59 3.91
CA GLY A 78 13.24 6.70 3.46
C GLY A 78 12.02 7.38 2.86
N LEU A 79 12.18 8.61 2.37
CA LEU A 79 11.10 9.45 1.85
C LEU A 79 10.53 8.96 0.52
N VAL A 80 11.39 8.40 -0.36
CA VAL A 80 11.01 7.95 -1.70
C VAL A 80 11.46 6.51 -1.89
N LYS A 81 10.53 5.58 -1.64
CA LYS A 81 10.73 4.13 -1.81
C LYS A 81 9.72 3.49 -2.75
N THR A 82 8.45 3.88 -2.60
CA THR A 82 7.31 3.29 -3.32
C THR A 82 6.64 4.27 -4.27
N LEU A 83 7.14 5.51 -4.34
CA LEU A 83 6.70 6.56 -5.26
C LEU A 83 7.37 6.37 -6.63
N ASP A 84 7.15 5.22 -7.26
CA ASP A 84 7.78 4.82 -8.52
C ASP A 84 6.72 4.42 -9.55
N PHE A 85 6.86 4.91 -10.79
CA PHE A 85 5.87 4.68 -11.85
C PHE A 85 5.66 3.20 -12.16
N LYS A 86 6.67 2.34 -12.00
CA LYS A 86 6.56 0.90 -12.26
C LYS A 86 5.64 0.21 -11.26
N ILE A 87 5.55 0.72 -10.02
CA ILE A 87 4.54 0.29 -9.04
C ILE A 87 3.15 0.75 -9.48
N TYR A 88 2.98 2.05 -9.77
CA TYR A 88 1.65 2.60 -10.05
C TYR A 88 1.08 2.15 -11.39
N MET A 89 1.92 1.83 -12.39
CA MET A 89 1.47 1.22 -13.64
C MET A 89 0.95 -0.20 -13.40
N GLY A 90 1.59 -0.96 -12.50
CA GLY A 90 1.09 -2.28 -12.06
C GLY A 90 -0.17 -2.22 -11.19
N LEU A 91 -0.37 -1.13 -10.46
CA LEU A 91 -1.58 -0.94 -9.62
C LEU A 91 -2.77 -0.38 -10.39
N LEU A 92 -2.54 0.49 -11.37
CA LEU A 92 -3.59 1.26 -12.07
C LEU A 92 -3.87 0.77 -13.49
N GLY A 93 -3.04 -0.13 -14.03
CA GLY A 93 -3.28 -0.77 -15.32
C GLY A 93 -4.59 -1.56 -15.33
N GLU A 94 -5.24 -1.61 -16.49
CA GLU A 94 -6.50 -2.33 -16.68
C GLU A 94 -6.23 -3.55 -17.55
N THR A 95 -6.78 -4.72 -17.16
CA THR A 95 -6.52 -6.00 -17.86
C THR A 95 -6.86 -5.93 -19.36
N TYR A 96 -7.99 -5.30 -19.70
CA TYR A 96 -8.54 -5.31 -21.06
C TYR A 96 -8.27 -4.02 -21.86
N ASN A 97 -7.35 -3.18 -21.38
CA ASN A 97 -6.89 -2.00 -22.11
C ASN A 97 -5.52 -2.30 -22.75
N GLU A 98 -5.48 -2.49 -24.07
CA GLU A 98 -4.25 -2.83 -24.81
C GLU A 98 -3.13 -1.80 -24.60
N GLY A 99 -3.47 -0.51 -24.50
CA GLY A 99 -2.50 0.55 -24.21
C GLY A 99 -1.82 0.35 -22.86
N HIS A 100 -2.61 0.08 -21.82
CA HIS A 100 -2.09 -0.21 -20.48
C HIS A 100 -1.23 -1.48 -20.47
N ARG A 101 -1.62 -2.53 -21.22
CA ARG A 101 -0.82 -3.77 -21.33
C ARG A 101 0.53 -3.51 -21.99
N ASN A 102 0.54 -2.84 -23.14
CA ASN A 102 1.76 -2.50 -23.87
C ASN A 102 2.71 -1.64 -23.03
N ASP A 103 2.15 -0.69 -22.28
CA ASP A 103 2.92 0.18 -21.40
C ASP A 103 3.56 -0.58 -20.23
N LEU A 104 2.83 -1.55 -19.64
CA LEU A 104 3.34 -2.40 -18.56
C LEU A 104 4.45 -3.34 -19.06
N ASP A 105 4.24 -3.96 -20.22
CA ASP A 105 5.23 -4.86 -20.85
C ASP A 105 6.51 -4.10 -21.21
N ARG A 106 6.38 -2.88 -21.74
CA ARG A 106 7.52 -2.01 -22.12
C ARG A 106 8.47 -1.74 -20.96
N ILE A 107 7.95 -1.62 -19.74
CA ILE A 107 8.76 -1.32 -18.55
C ILE A 107 9.17 -2.57 -17.77
N GLY A 108 8.82 -3.76 -18.27
CA GLY A 108 9.00 -5.02 -17.54
C GLY A 108 8.27 -5.01 -16.19
N GLY A 109 7.09 -4.40 -16.16
CA GLY A 109 6.24 -4.31 -14.98
C GLY A 109 5.38 -5.55 -14.81
N ILE A 110 4.83 -5.70 -13.62
CA ILE A 110 3.85 -6.73 -13.30
C ILE A 110 2.57 -6.10 -12.80
N ASP A 111 1.46 -6.80 -12.96
CA ASP A 111 0.23 -6.45 -12.29
C ASP A 111 0.30 -6.84 -10.81
N PHE A 112 -0.15 -5.96 -9.92
CA PHE A 112 -0.37 -6.30 -8.52
C PHE A 112 -1.82 -6.73 -8.30
N ASP A 113 -2.03 -7.80 -7.55
CA ASP A 113 -3.37 -8.33 -7.25
C ASP A 113 -3.82 -7.95 -5.84
N LEU A 114 -2.87 -7.72 -4.92
CA LEU A 114 -3.13 -7.37 -3.53
C LEU A 114 -2.16 -6.31 -3.05
N VAL A 115 -2.68 -5.29 -2.37
CA VAL A 115 -1.91 -4.32 -1.57
C VAL A 115 -2.30 -4.46 -0.11
N ALA A 116 -1.34 -4.73 0.77
CA ALA A 116 -1.52 -4.71 2.22
C ALA A 116 -0.66 -3.61 2.83
N VAL A 117 -1.31 -2.50 3.22
CA VAL A 117 -0.64 -1.32 3.75
C VAL A 117 -1.40 -0.77 4.94
N ASN A 118 -0.76 -0.66 6.10
CA ASN A 118 -1.31 0.10 7.21
C ASN A 118 -0.40 1.26 7.60
N LEU A 119 -1.03 2.40 7.82
CA LEU A 119 -0.35 3.65 8.10
C LEU A 119 0.07 3.69 9.56
N TYR A 120 1.28 4.19 9.82
CA TYR A 120 1.64 4.50 11.20
C TYR A 120 0.61 5.51 11.74
N PRO A 121 0.05 5.28 12.93
CA PRO A 121 -1.02 6.12 13.45
C PRO A 121 -0.48 7.51 13.75
N PHE A 122 -0.60 8.42 12.79
CA PHE A 122 -0.18 9.81 12.88
C PHE A 122 -0.75 10.48 14.13
N SER A 123 -2.01 10.16 14.47
CA SER A 123 -2.68 10.59 15.69
C SER A 123 -1.89 10.24 16.96
N LYS A 124 -1.24 9.07 17.02
CA LYS A 124 -0.40 8.70 18.17
C LYS A 124 0.85 9.57 18.26
N THR A 125 1.49 9.90 17.13
CA THR A 125 2.65 10.82 17.13
C THR A 125 2.27 12.19 17.64
N VAL A 126 1.19 12.76 17.09
CA VAL A 126 0.81 14.15 17.38
C VAL A 126 0.06 14.34 18.70
N SER A 127 -0.22 13.24 19.41
CA SER A 127 -0.79 13.29 20.77
C SER A 127 0.28 13.22 21.86
N GLN A 128 1.57 13.09 21.51
CA GLN A 128 2.66 13.05 22.48
C GLN A 128 2.94 14.45 23.04
N ASP A 129 3.21 14.52 24.34
CA ASP A 129 3.63 15.77 24.99
C ASP A 129 4.92 16.30 24.35
N GLY A 130 4.94 17.60 24.06
CA GLY A 130 6.10 18.26 23.45
C GLY A 130 6.28 18.00 21.96
N VAL A 131 5.29 17.42 21.26
CA VAL A 131 5.34 17.29 19.79
C VAL A 131 5.49 18.66 19.14
N THR A 132 6.47 18.79 18.24
CA THR A 132 6.70 20.02 17.47
C THR A 132 6.04 19.93 16.10
N VAL A 133 5.86 21.08 15.43
CA VAL A 133 5.37 21.14 14.05
C VAL A 133 6.26 20.31 13.11
N GLU A 134 7.57 20.36 13.31
CA GLU A 134 8.54 19.59 12.51
C GLU A 134 8.45 18.09 12.76
N MET A 135 8.24 17.66 14.01
CA MET A 135 8.01 16.24 14.32
C MET A 135 6.73 15.72 13.65
N GLY A 136 5.65 16.50 13.69
CA GLY A 136 4.43 16.16 12.97
C GLY A 136 4.69 16.07 11.46
N ARG A 137 5.28 17.11 10.85
CA ARG A 137 5.60 17.16 9.42
C ARG A 137 6.41 15.94 8.95
N THR A 138 7.44 15.55 9.70
CA THR A 138 8.33 14.43 9.35
C THR A 138 7.65 13.06 9.47
N ASN A 139 6.56 12.93 10.23
CA ASN A 139 5.82 11.68 10.39
C ASN A 139 4.63 11.53 9.42
N ILE A 140 4.46 12.46 8.48
CA ILE A 140 3.43 12.34 7.43
C ILE A 140 3.91 11.31 6.41
N ASP A 141 3.14 10.23 6.27
CA ASP A 141 3.35 9.20 5.26
C ASP A 141 2.77 9.68 3.92
N ILE A 142 3.57 9.54 2.86
CA ILE A 142 3.17 9.83 1.48
C ILE A 142 2.95 8.53 0.71
N GLY A 143 3.90 7.60 0.82
CA GLY A 143 3.88 6.36 0.03
C GLY A 143 2.72 5.45 0.40
N GLY A 144 2.42 5.30 1.69
CA GLY A 144 1.33 4.47 2.20
C GLY A 144 -0.04 4.89 1.63
N PRO A 145 -0.48 6.16 1.84
CA PRO A 145 -1.74 6.65 1.28
C PRO A 145 -1.78 6.60 -0.25
N CYS A 146 -0.67 6.86 -0.95
CA CYS A 146 -0.63 6.76 -2.40
C CYS A 146 -0.89 5.32 -2.89
N MET A 147 -0.24 4.31 -2.31
CA MET A 147 -0.46 2.90 -2.66
C MET A 147 -1.91 2.48 -2.36
N LEU A 148 -2.41 2.81 -1.17
CA LEU A 148 -3.79 2.49 -0.75
C LEU A 148 -4.84 3.11 -1.68
N ARG A 149 -4.69 4.38 -2.04
CA ARG A 149 -5.63 5.05 -2.95
C ARG A 149 -5.55 4.49 -4.36
N ALA A 150 -4.35 4.10 -4.84
CA ALA A 150 -4.17 3.51 -6.15
C ALA A 150 -4.83 2.12 -6.24
N SER A 151 -4.58 1.24 -5.25
CA SER A 151 -5.21 -0.09 -5.19
C SER A 151 -6.73 0.00 -5.02
N ALA A 152 -7.21 0.85 -4.10
CA ALA A 152 -8.64 1.02 -3.87
C ALA A 152 -9.37 1.62 -5.09
N LYS A 153 -8.73 2.55 -5.83
CA LYS A 153 -9.28 3.05 -7.10
C LYS A 153 -9.45 1.91 -8.11
N ASN A 154 -8.45 1.03 -8.23
CA ASN A 154 -8.48 -0.08 -9.19
C ASN A 154 -9.00 -1.39 -8.56
N PHE A 155 -10.04 -1.30 -7.73
CA PHE A 155 -10.68 -2.47 -7.11
C PHE A 155 -11.20 -3.50 -8.13
N LEU A 156 -11.35 -3.10 -9.40
CA LEU A 156 -11.64 -3.99 -10.52
C LEU A 156 -10.63 -5.13 -10.60
N ARG A 157 -9.36 -4.86 -10.26
CA ARG A 157 -8.26 -5.82 -10.26
C ARG A 157 -7.62 -6.04 -8.90
N VAL A 158 -7.44 -5.00 -8.09
CA VAL A 158 -6.58 -5.04 -6.90
C VAL A 158 -7.39 -5.13 -5.60
N LEU A 159 -7.05 -6.07 -4.73
CA LEU A 159 -7.53 -6.11 -3.35
C LEU A 159 -6.70 -5.16 -2.47
N SER A 160 -7.34 -4.21 -1.80
CA SER A 160 -6.66 -3.23 -0.94
C SER A 160 -6.96 -3.45 0.54
N LEU A 161 -5.97 -3.83 1.35
CA LEU A 161 -6.13 -4.11 2.78
C LEU A 161 -5.37 -3.09 3.63
N CYS A 162 -6.10 -2.41 4.52
CA CYS A 162 -5.52 -1.43 5.44
C CYS A 162 -5.65 -1.78 6.93
N ASN A 163 -6.34 -2.87 7.27
CA ASN A 163 -6.58 -3.28 8.64
C ASN A 163 -6.31 -4.79 8.82
N PRO A 164 -5.43 -5.21 9.75
CA PRO A 164 -5.20 -6.62 10.05
C PRO A 164 -6.45 -7.42 10.43
N ALA A 165 -7.49 -6.77 10.96
CA ALA A 165 -8.75 -7.42 11.31
C ALA A 165 -9.46 -8.06 10.10
N ASP A 166 -9.17 -7.61 8.87
CA ASP A 166 -9.77 -8.13 7.65
C ASP A 166 -9.04 -9.37 7.08
N TYR A 167 -7.83 -9.69 7.58
CA TYR A 167 -7.00 -10.77 7.04
C TYR A 167 -7.70 -12.13 7.10
N ASP A 168 -8.36 -12.45 8.21
CA ASP A 168 -8.99 -13.76 8.39
C ASP A 168 -10.14 -14.01 7.42
N ALA A 169 -10.98 -13.00 7.19
CA ALA A 169 -12.08 -13.08 6.23
C ALA A 169 -11.55 -13.26 4.79
N VAL A 170 -10.52 -12.49 4.42
CA VAL A 170 -9.87 -12.59 3.11
C VAL A 170 -9.22 -13.96 2.91
N ILE A 171 -8.48 -14.45 3.90
CA ILE A 171 -7.84 -15.78 3.85
C ILE A 171 -8.90 -16.87 3.68
N SER A 172 -10.01 -16.79 4.42
CA SER A 172 -11.11 -17.76 4.30
C SER A 172 -11.73 -17.77 2.91
N GLU A 173 -11.98 -16.59 2.31
CA GLU A 173 -12.50 -16.50 0.94
C GLU A 173 -11.52 -17.07 -0.07
N LEU A 174 -10.24 -16.68 0.02
CA LEU A 174 -9.19 -17.18 -0.86
C LEU A 174 -9.05 -18.71 -0.77
N LYS A 175 -9.15 -19.29 0.43
CA LYS A 175 -9.14 -20.75 0.62
C LYS A 175 -10.35 -21.42 -0.05
N ALA A 176 -11.54 -20.85 0.11
CA ALA A 176 -12.77 -21.38 -0.48
C ALA A 176 -12.79 -21.30 -2.01
N ASN A 177 -12.08 -20.32 -2.57
CA ASN A 177 -12.09 -19.98 -4.00
C ASN A 177 -10.75 -20.27 -4.70
N GLU A 178 -9.95 -21.22 -4.22
CA GLU A 178 -8.69 -21.66 -4.87
C GLU A 178 -7.71 -20.50 -5.19
N GLY A 179 -7.61 -19.54 -4.28
CA GLY A 179 -6.74 -18.36 -4.41
C GLY A 179 -7.33 -17.19 -5.20
N TYR A 180 -8.60 -17.27 -5.58
CA TYR A 180 -9.32 -16.17 -6.23
C TYR A 180 -10.12 -15.34 -5.23
N ILE A 181 -10.08 -14.02 -5.37
CA ILE A 181 -10.91 -13.08 -4.60
C ILE A 181 -12.02 -12.51 -5.49
N SER A 182 -13.20 -12.29 -4.91
CA SER A 182 -14.37 -11.73 -5.61
C SER A 182 -14.30 -10.21 -5.81
N LEU A 183 -15.05 -9.70 -6.80
CA LEU A 183 -15.19 -8.27 -7.06
C LEU A 183 -15.85 -7.57 -5.88
N GLU A 184 -16.85 -8.22 -5.27
CA GLU A 184 -17.61 -7.73 -4.13
C GLU A 184 -16.68 -7.47 -2.93
N THR A 185 -15.78 -8.42 -2.64
CA THR A 185 -14.79 -8.23 -1.56
C THR A 185 -13.79 -7.13 -1.91
N ARG A 186 -13.29 -7.07 -3.14
CA ARG A 186 -12.39 -5.97 -3.55
C ARG A 186 -13.06 -4.59 -3.40
N PHE A 187 -14.32 -4.48 -3.81
CA PHE A 187 -15.10 -3.24 -3.68
C PHE A 187 -15.34 -2.86 -2.21
N ALA A 188 -15.75 -3.80 -1.36
CA ALA A 188 -15.95 -3.56 0.07
C ALA A 188 -14.65 -3.12 0.77
N MET A 189 -13.51 -3.71 0.39
CA MET A 189 -12.21 -3.32 0.93
C MET A 189 -11.72 -1.96 0.40
N ALA A 190 -12.10 -1.60 -0.83
CA ALA A 190 -11.83 -0.26 -1.38
C ALA A 190 -12.56 0.84 -0.58
N GLU A 191 -13.83 0.61 -0.22
CA GLU A 191 -14.59 1.52 0.66
C GLU A 191 -13.86 1.73 2.00
N LYS A 192 -13.49 0.63 2.67
CA LYS A 192 -12.72 0.68 3.94
C LYS A 192 -11.40 1.43 3.77
N THR A 193 -10.70 1.20 2.67
CA THR A 193 -9.42 1.86 2.37
C THR A 193 -9.60 3.37 2.19
N PHE A 194 -10.61 3.81 1.44
CA PHE A 194 -10.88 5.24 1.29
C PHE A 194 -11.33 5.89 2.60
N ALA A 195 -12.11 5.19 3.42
CA ALA A 195 -12.45 5.67 4.76
C ALA A 195 -11.20 5.84 5.64
N HIS A 196 -10.27 4.87 5.61
CA HIS A 196 -9.02 4.93 6.37
C HIS A 196 -8.12 6.10 5.93
N THR A 197 -7.96 6.31 4.62
CA THR A 197 -7.15 7.42 4.10
C THR A 197 -7.80 8.79 4.35
N ALA A 198 -9.14 8.89 4.29
CA ALA A 198 -9.85 10.10 4.65
C ALA A 198 -9.67 10.46 6.14
N GLU A 199 -9.71 9.46 7.03
CA GLU A 199 -9.42 9.68 8.45
C GLU A 199 -7.97 10.11 8.69
N TYR A 200 -7.02 9.51 7.96
CA TYR A 200 -5.61 9.87 8.04
C TYR A 200 -5.38 11.34 7.68
N ASP A 201 -5.90 11.80 6.54
CA ASP A 201 -5.79 13.20 6.11
C ASP A 201 -6.52 14.16 7.05
N ARG A 202 -7.66 13.75 7.62
CA ARG A 202 -8.35 14.53 8.67
C ARG A 202 -7.46 14.76 9.88
N ASN A 203 -6.73 13.74 10.33
CA ASN A 203 -5.82 13.87 11.47
C ASN A 203 -4.65 14.83 11.17
N ILE A 204 -4.12 14.81 9.94
CA ILE A 204 -3.11 15.76 9.48
C ILE A 204 -3.66 17.19 9.47
N PHE A 205 -4.85 17.38 8.90
CA PHE A 205 -5.52 18.68 8.88
C PHE A 205 -5.73 19.23 10.29
N GLU A 206 -6.27 18.43 11.20
CA GLU A 206 -6.52 18.85 12.58
C GLU A 206 -5.22 19.19 13.33
N PHE A 207 -4.11 18.48 13.05
CA PHE A 207 -2.80 18.83 13.60
C PHE A 207 -2.33 20.21 13.14
N PHE A 208 -2.36 20.50 11.84
CA PHE A 208 -1.95 21.81 11.31
C PHE A 208 -2.88 22.94 11.76
N LYS A 209 -4.18 22.67 11.85
CA LYS A 209 -5.18 23.64 12.32
C LYS A 209 -4.94 24.06 13.78
N LYS A 210 -4.47 23.15 14.63
CA LYS A 210 -4.13 23.42 16.03
C LYS A 210 -2.76 24.08 16.20
N SER A 211 -1.90 23.97 15.19
CA SER A 211 -0.55 24.54 15.19
C SER A 211 -0.59 26.03 14.83
N SER A 212 0.29 26.83 15.44
CA SER A 212 0.47 28.24 15.11
C SER A 212 1.72 28.50 14.25
N ALA A 213 1.69 29.58 13.47
CA ALA A 213 2.86 30.03 12.72
C ALA A 213 4.07 30.33 13.64
N ALA A 214 3.82 30.75 14.88
CA ALA A 214 4.88 31.00 15.86
C ALA A 214 5.54 29.70 16.33
N GLU A 215 4.78 28.64 16.59
CA GLU A 215 5.32 27.31 16.94
C GLU A 215 6.09 26.69 15.77
N MET A 216 5.55 26.82 14.56
CA MET A 216 6.24 26.41 13.34
C MET A 216 7.60 27.10 13.21
N LYS A 217 7.64 28.45 13.33
CA LYS A 217 8.89 29.22 13.20
C LYS A 217 9.95 28.85 14.23
N LYS A 218 9.57 28.41 15.43
CA LYS A 218 10.53 27.92 16.45
C LYS A 218 11.31 26.68 15.99
N CYS A 219 10.81 25.94 14.99
CA CYS A 219 11.45 24.73 14.49
C CYS A 219 12.58 25.01 13.48
N TYR A 220 12.66 26.22 12.93
CA TYR A 220 13.54 26.50 11.77
C TYR A 220 14.46 27.69 12.00
N ARG A 221 15.61 27.65 11.33
CA ARG A 221 16.51 28.80 11.16
C ARG A 221 16.48 29.18 9.68
N GLU A 222 16.08 30.41 9.38
CA GLU A 222 16.07 30.94 8.02
C GLU A 222 17.45 31.51 7.70
N GLU A 223 18.05 31.08 6.58
CA GLU A 223 19.22 31.74 6.01
C GLU A 223 18.77 33.00 5.26
N LYS A 224 19.52 34.09 5.40
CA LYS A 224 19.25 35.37 4.73
C LYS A 224 19.82 35.42 3.33
#